data_AF-A0A7V9PNX2-F1
#
_entry.id   AF-A0A7V9PNX2-F1
#
_cell.length_a   1.000
_cell.length_b   1.000
_cell.length_c   1.000
_cell.angle_alpha   90.00
_cell.angle_beta   90.00
_cell.angle_gamma   90.00
#
_symmetry.space_group_name_H-M   'P 1'
#
loop_
_entity.id
_entity.type
_entity.pdbx_description
1 polymer ?
#
loop_
_entity_poly.entity_id
_entity_poly.type
_entity_poly.pdbx_seq_one_letter_code
_entity_poly.pdbx_strand_id
1 'polypeptide(L)'
;MSRYTHLTDDERREMLAEIGVERLEDLFADIPDAIRLDRPLDLPEGLSEQEVYLHLRDLAERNVSADDEVSFVGAGMYDHYVPALVDAIIGRSEFLTPYTPY
;
A
#
# COMPACT_ATOMS: atom_id res chain seq x y z
N MET A 1 -13.97 -6.03 -7.03
CA MET A 1 -12.50 -6.12 -6.92
C MET A 1 -11.97 -4.71 -6.85
N SER A 2 -11.41 -4.30 -5.71
CA SER A 2 -10.76 -3.00 -5.59
C SER A 2 -9.51 -2.99 -6.48
N ARG A 3 -9.38 -2.00 -7.37
CA ARG A 3 -8.25 -1.84 -8.28
C ARG A 3 -7.51 -0.57 -7.83
N TYR A 4 -6.25 -0.71 -7.45
CA TYR A 4 -5.44 0.44 -7.00
C TYR A 4 -5.25 1.47 -8.13
N THR A 5 -5.00 0.99 -9.35
CA THR A 5 -4.93 1.83 -10.54
C THR A 5 -6.34 2.15 -11.03
N HIS A 6 -6.70 3.43 -11.05
CA HIS A 6 -8.03 3.88 -11.48
C HIS A 6 -8.22 3.89 -13.00
N LEU A 7 -7.14 3.87 -13.78
CA LEU A 7 -7.19 3.95 -15.25
C LEU A 7 -7.81 2.70 -15.88
N THR A 8 -8.76 2.94 -16.77
CA THR A 8 -9.34 1.95 -17.68
C THR A 8 -8.39 1.69 -18.86
N ASP A 9 -8.63 0.58 -19.58
CA ASP A 9 -7.84 0.29 -20.78
C ASP A 9 -8.14 1.29 -21.92
N ASP A 10 -9.33 1.90 -21.92
CA ASP A 10 -9.73 2.93 -22.88
C ASP A 10 -8.95 4.23 -22.64
N GLU A 11 -8.93 4.71 -21.39
CA GLU A 11 -8.12 5.87 -20.99
C GLU A 11 -6.63 5.62 -21.27
N ARG A 12 -6.13 4.40 -21.03
CA ARG A 12 -4.73 4.05 -21.35
C ARG A 12 -4.46 4.18 -22.85
N ARG A 13 -5.36 3.69 -23.71
CA ARG A 13 -5.19 3.80 -25.17
C ARG A 13 -5.22 5.25 -25.64
N GLU A 14 -6.12 6.07 -25.09
CA GLU A 14 -6.18 7.50 -25.40
C GLU A 14 -4.89 8.22 -25.00
N MET A 15 -4.38 7.95 -23.80
CA MET A 15 -3.11 8.52 -23.33
C MET A 15 -1.91 8.11 -24.20
N LEU A 16 -1.82 6.84 -24.61
CA LEU A 16 -0.74 6.35 -25.48
C LEU A 16 -0.80 7.01 -26.88
N ALA A 17 -2.01 7.13 -27.44
CA ALA A 17 -2.22 7.80 -28.72
C ALA A 17 -1.84 9.29 -28.68
N GLU A 18 -2.18 9.99 -27.59
CA GLU A 18 -1.85 11.41 -27.41
C GLU A 18 -0.34 11.67 -27.40
N ILE A 19 0.42 10.81 -26.72
CA ILE A 19 1.89 10.93 -26.66
C ILE A 19 2.61 10.26 -27.84
N GLY A 20 1.86 9.65 -28.78
CA GLY A 20 2.38 9.08 -30.03
C GLY A 20 3.14 7.77 -29.89
N VAL A 21 2.84 6.95 -28.88
CA VAL A 21 3.43 5.62 -28.69
C VAL A 21 2.39 4.52 -28.84
N GLU A 22 2.79 3.34 -29.27
CA GLU A 22 1.85 2.25 -29.56
C GLU A 22 1.64 1.34 -28.35
N ARG A 23 2.68 1.16 -27.54
CA ARG A 23 2.72 0.19 -26.45
C ARG A 23 3.19 0.81 -25.16
N LEU A 24 2.74 0.25 -24.04
CA LEU A 24 3.24 0.63 -22.72
C LEU A 24 4.75 0.42 -22.61
N GLU A 25 5.28 -0.61 -23.26
CA GLU A 25 6.72 -0.92 -23.24
C GLU A 25 7.58 0.18 -23.89
N ASP A 26 7.01 0.94 -24.83
CA ASP A 26 7.71 2.03 -25.51
C ASP A 26 8.07 3.16 -24.54
N LEU A 27 7.32 3.32 -23.45
CA LEU A 27 7.58 4.32 -22.39
C LEU A 27 8.88 4.06 -21.62
N PHE A 28 9.41 2.85 -21.69
CA PHE A 28 10.60 2.46 -20.94
C PHE A 28 11.88 2.53 -21.77
N ALA A 29 11.84 3.02 -23.03
CA ALA A 29 12.96 3.04 -23.97
C ALA A 29 14.28 3.61 -23.39
N ASP A 30 14.19 4.58 -22.48
CA ASP A 30 15.36 5.21 -21.83
C ASP A 30 16.06 4.30 -20.81
N ILE A 31 15.45 3.19 -20.40
CA ILE A 31 16.06 2.19 -19.52
C ILE A 31 16.83 1.18 -20.39
N PRO A 32 18.17 1.08 -20.31
CA PRO A 32 18.92 0.11 -21.11
C PRO A 32 18.51 -1.34 -20.83
N ASP A 33 18.37 -2.16 -21.88
CA ASP A 33 17.93 -3.56 -21.74
C ASP A 33 18.83 -4.38 -20.80
N ALA A 34 20.13 -4.08 -20.77
CA ALA A 34 21.10 -4.76 -19.91
C ALA A 34 20.84 -4.61 -18.40
N ILE A 35 20.04 -3.62 -17.99
CA ILE A 35 19.66 -3.40 -16.58
C ILE A 35 18.17 -3.65 -16.32
N ARG A 36 17.39 -4.03 -17.34
CA ARG A 36 16.00 -4.41 -17.17
C ARG A 36 15.93 -5.82 -16.58
N LEU A 37 14.96 -6.04 -15.70
CA LEU A 37 14.68 -7.38 -15.19
C LEU A 37 14.05 -8.20 -16.33
N ASP A 38 14.71 -9.29 -16.71
CA ASP A 38 14.32 -10.19 -17.81
C ASP A 38 13.43 -11.36 -17.36
N ARG A 39 12.99 -11.32 -16.12
CA ARG A 39 12.12 -12.32 -15.49
C ARG A 39 11.01 -11.63 -14.69
N PRO A 40 9.91 -12.33 -14.41
CA PRO A 40 8.96 -11.86 -13.41
C PRO A 40 9.62 -11.67 -12.04
N LEU A 41 9.03 -10.78 -11.24
CA LEU A 41 9.34 -10.71 -9.81
C LEU A 41 9.04 -12.06 -9.16
N ASP A 42 9.92 -12.51 -8.28
CA ASP A 42 9.73 -13.75 -7.52
C ASP A 42 8.85 -13.45 -6.31
N LEU A 43 7.54 -13.32 -6.58
CA LEU A 43 6.51 -13.01 -5.60
C LEU A 43 5.35 -14.00 -5.74
N PRO A 44 4.66 -14.34 -4.65
CA PRO A 44 3.43 -15.12 -4.73
C PRO A 44 2.35 -14.35 -5.50
N GLU A 45 1.33 -15.07 -5.95
CA GLU A 45 0.17 -14.44 -6.59
C GLU A 45 -0.50 -13.44 -5.65
N GLY A 46 -1.06 -12.38 -6.24
CA GLY A 46 -1.79 -11.36 -5.50
C GLY A 46 -3.02 -11.94 -4.82
N LEU A 47 -3.21 -11.59 -3.56
CA LEU A 47 -4.40 -11.92 -2.79
C LEU A 47 -5.49 -10.86 -3.00
N SER A 48 -6.75 -11.26 -2.89
CA SER A 48 -7.86 -10.30 -2.76
C SER A 48 -7.76 -9.52 -1.45
N GLU A 49 -8.44 -8.38 -1.39
CA GLU A 49 -8.47 -7.53 -0.20
C GLU A 49 -8.90 -8.28 1.07
N GLN A 50 -9.90 -9.17 0.94
CA GLN A 50 -10.37 -9.98 2.08
C GLN A 50 -9.34 -11.02 2.50
N GLU A 51 -8.67 -11.67 1.55
CA GLU A 51 -7.61 -12.65 1.83
C GLU A 51 -6.40 -11.98 2.51
N VAL A 52 -6.00 -10.80 2.04
CA VAL A 52 -4.94 -10.00 2.70
C VAL A 52 -5.34 -9.67 4.13
N TYR A 53 -6.55 -9.18 4.36
CA TYR A 53 -7.02 -8.84 5.70
C TYR A 53 -6.98 -10.05 6.65
N LEU A 54 -7.52 -11.19 6.22
CA LEU A 54 -7.52 -12.41 7.03
C LEU A 54 -6.11 -12.92 7.31
N HIS A 55 -5.23 -12.88 6.31
CA HIS A 55 -3.84 -13.30 6.44
C HIS A 55 -3.08 -12.43 7.45
N LEU A 56 -3.22 -11.11 7.37
CA LEU A 56 -2.58 -10.19 8.30
C LEU A 56 -3.15 -10.32 9.72
N ARG A 57 -4.45 -10.57 9.86
CA ARG A 57 -5.07 -10.82 11.16
C ARG A 57 -4.50 -12.10 11.80
N ASP A 58 -4.41 -13.20 11.06
CA ASP A 58 -3.81 -14.46 11.55
C ASP A 58 -2.34 -14.29 11.96
N LEU A 59 -1.57 -13.48 11.23
CA LEU A 59 -0.21 -13.14 11.63
C LEU A 59 -0.16 -12.33 12.93
N ALA A 60 -1.04 -11.34 13.07
CA ALA A 60 -1.12 -10.49 14.25
C ALA A 60 -1.51 -11.26 15.51
N GLU A 61 -2.42 -12.24 15.39
CA GLU A 61 -2.89 -13.12 16.49
C GLU A 61 -1.79 -13.99 17.10
N ARG A 62 -0.60 -14.09 16.46
CA ARG A 62 0.56 -14.80 17.00
C ARG A 62 1.35 -13.98 18.03
N ASN A 63 1.08 -12.69 18.13
CA ASN A 63 1.70 -11.80 19.11
C ASN A 63 0.87 -11.80 20.41
N VAL A 64 1.53 -11.44 21.52
CA VAL A 64 0.84 -11.04 22.77
C VAL A 64 0.91 -9.52 22.83
N SER A 65 -0.25 -8.86 22.76
CA SER A 65 -0.34 -7.40 22.76
C SER A 65 -0.41 -6.85 24.19
N ALA A 66 -0.30 -5.52 24.32
CA ALA A 66 -0.52 -4.83 25.59
C ALA A 66 -1.99 -4.86 26.05
N ASP A 67 -2.92 -5.16 25.14
CA ASP A 67 -4.34 -5.39 25.47
C ASP A 67 -4.54 -6.80 26.07
N ASP A 68 -3.71 -7.77 25.69
CA ASP A 68 -3.75 -9.13 26.23
C ASP A 68 -3.08 -9.22 27.61
N GLU A 69 -1.93 -8.54 27.77
CA GLU A 69 -1.12 -8.59 28.99
C GLU A 69 -0.52 -7.23 29.34
N VAL A 70 -0.53 -6.87 30.63
CA VAL A 70 -0.01 -5.58 31.10
C VAL A 70 1.52 -5.57 31.04
N SER A 71 2.09 -4.57 30.36
CA SER A 71 3.54 -4.37 30.25
C SER A 71 4.06 -3.26 31.17
N PHE A 72 4.98 -3.61 32.08
CA PHE A 72 5.68 -2.67 32.97
C PHE A 72 7.16 -2.45 32.60
N VAL A 73 7.59 -2.89 31.40
CA VAL A 73 9.00 -2.82 30.98
C VAL A 73 9.48 -1.36 30.85
N GLY A 74 8.61 -0.44 30.43
CA GLY A 74 8.93 0.98 30.30
C GLY A 74 9.98 1.27 29.22
N ALA A 75 11.09 1.91 29.61
CA ALA A 75 12.18 2.32 28.71
C ALA A 75 11.80 3.36 27.63
N GLY A 76 10.88 4.27 27.97
CA GLY A 76 10.45 5.36 27.07
C GLY A 76 9.18 5.08 26.29
N MET A 77 8.62 3.87 26.41
CA MET A 77 7.31 3.52 25.90
C MET A 77 6.42 3.03 27.05
N TYR A 78 5.23 3.62 27.16
CA TYR A 78 4.29 3.33 28.24
C TYR A 78 2.90 3.18 27.65
N ASP A 79 2.21 2.15 28.09
CA ASP A 79 0.82 1.96 27.72
C ASP A 79 -0.03 3.12 28.26
N HIS A 80 -0.95 3.61 27.43
CA HIS A 80 -1.81 4.75 27.76
C HIS A 80 -3.12 4.68 26.98
N TYR A 81 -4.16 5.26 27.58
CA TYR A 81 -5.46 5.36 26.94
C TYR A 81 -5.39 6.24 25.69
N VAL A 82 -5.75 5.66 24.55
CA VAL A 82 -5.95 6.37 23.28
C VAL A 82 -7.46 6.66 23.12
N PRO A 83 -7.89 7.93 23.15
CA PRO A 83 -9.31 8.25 22.97
C PRO A 83 -9.82 7.88 21.57
N ALA A 84 -11.04 7.35 21.48
CA ALA A 84 -11.67 6.97 20.20
C ALA A 84 -11.76 8.11 19.16
N LEU A 85 -11.69 9.37 19.60
CA LEU A 85 -11.60 10.52 18.69
C LEU A 85 -10.34 10.50 17.82
N VAL A 86 -9.24 9.93 18.31
CA VAL A 86 -7.98 9.84 17.56
C VAL A 86 -8.20 8.98 16.31
N ASP A 87 -8.80 7.80 16.44
CA ASP A 87 -9.15 6.93 15.31
C ASP A 87 -10.05 7.63 14.30
N ALA A 88 -11.04 8.39 14.78
CA ALA A 88 -11.94 9.17 13.92
C ALA A 88 -11.22 10.29 13.15
N ILE A 89 -10.15 10.87 13.70
CA ILE A 89 -9.35 11.89 13.01
C ILE A 89 -8.41 11.25 12.00
N ILE A 90 -7.64 10.24 12.40
CA ILE A 90 -6.64 9.61 11.53
C ILE A 90 -7.29 8.82 10.38
N GLY A 91 -8.54 8.36 10.53
CA GLY A 91 -9.31 7.73 9.47
C GLY A 91 -9.78 8.70 8.37
N ARG A 92 -9.57 10.01 8.52
CA ARG A 92 -9.96 11.01 7.52
C ARG A 92 -8.81 11.31 6.57
N SER A 93 -9.06 11.14 5.27
CA SER A 93 -8.08 11.37 4.22
C SER A 93 -7.48 12.78 4.26
N GLU A 94 -8.24 13.81 4.64
CA GLU A 94 -7.74 15.20 4.71
C GLU A 94 -6.63 15.41 5.75
N PHE A 95 -6.48 14.50 6.72
CA PHE A 95 -5.41 14.54 7.71
C PHE A 95 -4.31 13.52 7.43
N LEU A 96 -4.65 12.42 6.75
CA LEU A 96 -3.74 11.29 6.53
C LEU A 96 -2.90 11.41 5.24
N THR A 97 -3.46 11.98 4.18
CA THR A 97 -2.81 12.02 2.85
C THR A 97 -1.98 13.26 2.54
N PRO A 98 -2.17 14.44 3.16
CA PRO A 98 -1.28 15.57 2.91
C PRO A 98 0.17 15.26 3.30
N TYR A 99 1.11 15.82 2.55
CA TYR A 99 2.54 15.75 2.85
C TYR A 99 2.99 17.01 3.60
N THR A 100 4.08 17.65 3.17
CA THR A 100 4.56 18.88 3.78
C THR A 100 3.69 20.09 3.37
N PRO A 101 3.27 20.96 4.32
CA PRO A 101 2.51 22.16 4.02
C PRO A 101 3.44 23.31 3.56
N TYR A 102 3.76 23.36 2.26
CA TYR A 102 4.58 24.41 1.64
C TYR A 102 3.82 25.71 1.37
#